data_AF-A0A519RRS2-F1
#
_entry.id   AF-A0A519RRS2-F1
#
_cell.length_a   1.000
_cell.length_b   1.000
_cell.length_c   1.000
_cell.angle_alpha   90.00
_cell.angle_beta   90.00
_cell.angle_gamma   90.00
#
_symmetry.space_group_name_H-M   'P 1'
#
loop_
_entity.id
_entity.type
_entity.pdbx_description
1 polymer ?
#
loop_
_entity_poly.entity_id
_entity_poly.type
_entity_poly.pdbx_seq_one_letter_code
_entity_poly.pdbx_strand_id
1 'polypeptide(L)'
;MRKPKSIEDYRYLSYDAVSPFAHSAIRQTTASTFLTNGASLVTALTAAVDALDVDVAAIDYPTPAQTANRDLLRTTVTAELGRLAKRLNLDYQGDEPALLSSGLSLVASAVASTARSLAPVPALMDFELLDGAQPGCLLLKLSRPTGTIQNLIRYATDATLAEDNWCVAVGGGRERELGPFDSGTKVFVKAAALAGSTTSPQYSAVKSRIVQ
;
A
#
# COMPACT_ATOMS: atom_id res chain seq x y z
N MET A 1 21.80 8.97 -19.42
CA MET A 1 20.98 8.39 -18.34
C MET A 1 19.60 9.04 -18.35
N ARG A 2 18.50 8.28 -18.21
CA ARG A 2 17.16 8.89 -18.05
C ARG A 2 17.07 9.50 -16.64
N LYS A 3 16.57 10.72 -16.52
CA LYS A 3 16.32 11.36 -15.22
C LYS A 3 15.24 10.57 -14.46
N PRO A 4 15.38 10.37 -13.14
CA PRO A 4 14.34 9.74 -12.33
C PRO A 4 13.05 10.57 -12.39
N LYS A 5 11.91 9.88 -12.39
CA LYS A 5 10.55 10.46 -12.45
C LYS A 5 9.60 9.58 -11.64
N SER A 6 8.62 10.15 -10.97
CA SER A 6 7.51 9.45 -10.33
C SER A 6 6.55 8.86 -11.38
N ILE A 7 5.93 7.73 -11.05
CA ILE A 7 4.86 7.10 -11.84
C ILE A 7 3.65 8.03 -11.86
N GLU A 8 3.01 8.22 -13.01
CA GLU A 8 1.88 9.14 -13.19
C GLU A 8 0.52 8.43 -13.32
N ASP A 9 0.50 7.12 -13.57
CA ASP A 9 -0.72 6.32 -13.67
C ASP A 9 -0.88 5.43 -12.44
N TYR A 10 -1.94 5.64 -11.67
CA TYR A 10 -2.24 4.88 -10.45
C TYR A 10 -3.52 4.04 -10.55
N ARG A 11 -4.07 3.86 -11.76
CA ARG A 11 -5.29 3.06 -11.98
C ARG A 11 -5.12 1.58 -11.62
N TYR A 12 -3.88 1.13 -11.45
CA TYR A 12 -3.54 -0.22 -11.02
C TYR A 12 -3.76 -0.48 -9.52
N LEU A 13 -3.93 0.56 -8.70
CA LEU A 13 -4.15 0.40 -7.27
C LEU A 13 -5.52 -0.27 -7.04
N SER A 14 -5.53 -1.33 -6.23
CA SER A 14 -6.76 -1.98 -5.82
C SER A 14 -7.58 -1.06 -4.91
N TYR A 15 -8.87 -1.39 -4.77
CA TYR A 15 -9.81 -0.63 -3.96
C TYR A 15 -9.29 -0.33 -2.55
N ASP A 16 -8.84 -1.39 -1.87
CA ASP A 16 -8.37 -1.32 -0.49
C ASP A 16 -6.99 -0.67 -0.36
N ALA A 17 -6.26 -0.50 -1.47
CA ALA A 17 -4.91 0.04 -1.48
C ALA A 17 -4.88 1.54 -1.81
N VAL A 18 -5.88 2.06 -2.53
CA VAL A 18 -5.90 3.46 -3.00
C VAL A 18 -5.82 4.46 -1.84
N SER A 19 -6.70 4.32 -0.84
CA SER A 19 -6.74 5.26 0.30
C SER A 19 -5.48 5.16 1.18
N PRO A 20 -5.04 3.97 1.65
CA PRO A 20 -3.81 3.85 2.43
C PRO A 20 -2.55 4.34 1.69
N PHE A 21 -2.47 4.11 0.38
CA PHE A 21 -1.38 4.62 -0.44
C PHE A 21 -1.39 6.15 -0.53
N ALA A 22 -2.56 6.75 -0.80
CA ALA A 22 -2.72 8.19 -0.84
C ALA A 22 -2.36 8.86 0.49
N HIS A 23 -2.82 8.32 1.63
CA HIS A 23 -2.43 8.80 2.97
C HIS A 23 -0.93 8.73 3.22
N SER A 24 -0.28 7.66 2.76
CA SER A 24 1.17 7.53 2.85
C SER A 24 1.89 8.60 2.02
N ALA A 25 1.45 8.85 0.80
CA ALA A 25 2.00 9.88 -0.09
C ALA A 25 1.80 11.29 0.47
N ILE A 26 0.60 11.59 1.02
CA ILE A 26 0.28 12.85 1.69
C ILE A 26 1.26 13.08 2.85
N ARG A 27 1.39 12.11 3.76
CA ARG A 27 2.27 12.21 4.93
C ARG A 27 3.73 12.41 4.55
N GLN A 28 4.22 11.67 3.55
CA GLN A 28 5.63 11.75 3.14
C GLN A 28 5.92 13.08 2.42
N THR A 29 5.02 13.51 1.52
CA THR A 29 5.16 14.78 0.80
C THR A 29 5.11 15.98 1.75
N THR A 30 4.25 15.93 2.78
CA THR A 30 4.13 17.01 3.78
C THR A 30 5.29 17.04 4.77
N ALA A 31 5.82 15.89 5.17
CA ALA A 31 6.94 15.79 6.10
C ALA A 31 8.32 15.98 5.44
N SER A 32 8.40 15.96 4.10
CA SER A 32 9.66 16.06 3.39
C SER A 32 10.26 17.46 3.50
N THR A 33 11.51 17.53 3.98
CA THR A 33 12.32 18.75 3.96
C THR A 33 12.85 19.10 2.57
N PHE A 34 12.78 18.17 1.61
CA PHE A 34 13.16 18.42 0.22
C PHE A 34 12.06 19.14 -0.57
N LEU A 35 10.82 19.10 -0.08
CA LEU A 35 9.65 19.64 -0.77
C LEU A 35 9.17 20.90 -0.05
N THR A 36 9.69 22.06 -0.44
CA THR A 36 9.44 23.37 0.21
C THR A 36 7.97 23.79 0.27
N ASN A 37 7.10 23.15 -0.51
CA ASN A 37 5.66 23.44 -0.60
C ASN A 37 4.78 22.19 -0.43
N GLY A 38 5.28 21.16 0.28
CA GLY A 38 4.64 19.84 0.41
C GLY A 38 3.15 19.87 0.77
N ALA A 39 2.75 20.71 1.74
CA ALA A 39 1.35 20.86 2.15
C ALA A 39 0.44 21.36 1.01
N SER A 40 0.89 22.37 0.25
CA SER A 40 0.11 22.90 -0.87
C SER A 40 0.03 21.93 -2.05
N LEU A 41 1.04 21.07 -2.22
CA LEU A 41 1.09 20.09 -3.30
C LEU A 41 0.05 18.98 -3.11
N VAL A 42 -0.30 18.65 -1.87
CA VAL A 42 -1.22 17.54 -1.57
C VAL A 42 -2.63 17.96 -1.22
N THR A 43 -2.97 19.25 -1.25
CA THR A 43 -4.31 19.76 -0.87
C THR A 43 -5.44 19.06 -1.64
N ALA A 44 -5.32 18.98 -2.97
CA ALA A 44 -6.35 18.34 -3.80
C ALA A 44 -6.45 16.82 -3.57
N LEU A 45 -5.30 16.16 -3.37
CA LEU A 45 -5.25 14.73 -3.03
C LEU A 45 -5.86 14.43 -1.67
N THR A 46 -5.62 15.31 -0.68
CA THR A 46 -6.19 15.20 0.68
C THR A 46 -7.71 15.29 0.60
N ALA A 47 -8.25 16.31 -0.07
CA ALA A 47 -9.70 16.45 -0.23
C ALA A 47 -10.34 15.25 -0.96
N ALA A 48 -9.66 14.69 -1.96
CA ALA A 48 -10.15 13.51 -2.67
C ALA A 48 -10.14 12.24 -1.81
N VAL A 49 -9.10 12.03 -1.00
CA VAL A 49 -9.01 10.84 -0.13
C VAL A 49 -10.02 10.93 1.02
N ASP A 50 -10.20 12.12 1.61
CA ASP A 50 -11.18 12.35 2.67
C ASP A 50 -12.60 12.04 2.18
N ALA A 51 -12.94 12.46 0.96
CA ALA A 51 -14.25 12.16 0.36
C ALA A 51 -14.46 10.65 0.14
N LEU A 52 -13.42 9.92 -0.27
CA LEU A 52 -13.48 8.47 -0.42
C LEU A 52 -13.64 7.76 0.94
N ASP A 53 -12.90 8.19 1.96
CA ASP A 53 -12.94 7.58 3.29
C ASP A 53 -14.30 7.78 3.97
N VAL A 54 -14.91 8.95 3.81
CA VAL A 54 -16.27 9.22 4.30
C VAL A 54 -17.31 8.32 3.64
N ASP A 55 -17.22 8.10 2.33
CA ASP A 55 -18.13 7.19 1.60
C ASP A 55 -17.95 5.72 2.01
N VAL A 56 -16.69 5.30 2.21
CA VAL A 56 -16.38 3.93 2.67
C VAL A 56 -16.91 3.69 4.09
N ALA A 57 -16.76 4.65 5.00
CA ALA A 57 -17.20 4.51 6.39
C ALA A 57 -18.74 4.51 6.56
N ALA A 58 -19.48 5.05 5.59
CA ALA A 58 -20.94 5.23 5.71
C ALA A 58 -21.77 4.01 5.26
N ILE A 59 -21.15 2.92 4.79
CA ILE A 59 -21.86 1.89 4.01
C ILE A 59 -21.39 0.48 4.35
N ASP A 60 -22.22 -0.25 5.11
CA ASP A 60 -22.02 -1.68 5.41
C ASP A 60 -22.40 -2.59 4.23
N TYR A 61 -23.43 -2.23 3.46
CA TYR A 61 -23.90 -2.98 2.28
C TYR A 61 -24.17 -2.04 1.10
N PRO A 62 -23.22 -1.89 0.16
CA PRO A 62 -23.35 -0.92 -0.93
C PRO A 62 -24.41 -1.33 -1.95
N THR A 63 -25.36 -0.42 -2.19
CA THR A 63 -26.26 -0.47 -3.34
C THR A 63 -25.48 -0.22 -4.64
N PRO A 64 -26.01 -0.61 -5.83
CA PRO A 64 -25.36 -0.33 -7.11
C PRO A 64 -25.00 1.15 -7.34
N ALA A 65 -25.85 2.07 -6.87
CA ALA A 65 -25.59 3.51 -6.96
C ALA A 65 -24.41 3.95 -6.07
N GLN A 66 -24.31 3.38 -4.88
CA GLN A 66 -23.19 3.62 -3.96
C GLN A 66 -21.88 3.03 -4.50
N THR A 67 -21.92 1.83 -5.07
CA THR A 67 -20.75 1.23 -5.74
C THR A 67 -20.25 2.12 -6.88
N ALA A 68 -21.15 2.65 -7.71
CA ALA A 68 -20.81 3.56 -8.79
C ALA A 68 -20.21 4.89 -8.28
N ASN A 69 -20.77 5.46 -7.19
CA ASN A 69 -20.23 6.65 -6.55
C ASN A 69 -18.81 6.41 -6.04
N ARG A 70 -18.60 5.27 -5.38
CA ARG A 70 -17.29 4.93 -4.80
C ARG A 70 -16.24 4.64 -5.88
N ASP A 71 -16.62 4.03 -7.00
CA ASP A 71 -15.76 3.89 -8.18
C ASP A 71 -15.35 5.25 -8.78
N LEU A 72 -16.27 6.22 -8.80
CA LEU A 72 -15.99 7.59 -9.21
C LEU A 72 -14.99 8.25 -8.24
N LEU A 73 -15.21 8.13 -6.93
CA LEU A 73 -14.29 8.67 -5.90
C LEU A 73 -12.90 8.03 -6.01
N ARG A 74 -12.81 6.71 -6.21
CA ARG A 74 -11.53 6.01 -6.47
C ARG A 74 -10.83 6.58 -7.71
N THR A 75 -11.59 6.81 -8.78
CA THR A 75 -11.06 7.40 -10.01
C THR A 75 -10.53 8.81 -9.76
N THR A 76 -11.22 9.61 -8.94
CA THR A 76 -10.73 10.93 -8.53
C THR A 76 -9.43 10.85 -7.74
N VAL A 77 -9.32 9.96 -6.73
CA VAL A 77 -8.09 9.81 -5.94
C VAL A 77 -6.91 9.38 -6.82
N THR A 78 -7.11 8.39 -7.71
CA THR A 78 -6.04 7.94 -8.61
C THR A 78 -5.63 9.01 -9.63
N ALA A 79 -6.57 9.85 -10.08
CA ALA A 79 -6.26 11.00 -10.91
C ALA A 79 -5.45 12.07 -10.16
N GLU A 80 -5.78 12.36 -8.90
CA GLU A 80 -5.02 13.31 -8.08
C GLU A 80 -3.61 12.80 -7.75
N LEU A 81 -3.43 11.51 -7.49
CA LEU A 81 -2.10 10.90 -7.36
C LEU A 81 -1.26 11.11 -8.63
N GLY A 82 -1.88 10.93 -9.80
CA GLY A 82 -1.21 11.19 -11.09
C GLY A 82 -0.85 12.66 -11.28
N ARG A 83 -1.74 13.58 -10.90
CA ARG A 83 -1.48 15.03 -10.94
C ARG A 83 -0.34 15.44 -10.02
N LEU A 84 -0.31 14.92 -8.79
CA LEU A 84 0.78 15.14 -7.84
C LEU A 84 2.11 14.63 -8.41
N ALA A 85 2.13 13.40 -8.94
CA ALA A 85 3.33 12.83 -9.55
C ALA A 85 3.85 13.67 -10.72
N LYS A 86 2.95 14.10 -11.62
CA LYS A 86 3.29 14.96 -12.76
C LYS A 86 3.83 16.31 -12.28
N ARG A 87 3.25 16.89 -11.23
CA ARG A 87 3.71 18.15 -10.66
C ARG A 87 5.11 18.02 -10.05
N LEU A 88 5.34 16.99 -9.24
CA LEU A 88 6.65 16.69 -8.66
C LEU A 88 7.71 16.44 -9.74
N ASN A 89 7.36 15.71 -10.81
CA ASN A 89 8.23 15.49 -11.97
C ASN A 89 8.63 16.80 -12.67
N LEU A 90 7.75 17.81 -12.68
CA LEU A 90 8.01 19.12 -13.29
C LEU A 90 8.84 20.02 -12.38
N ASP A 91 8.56 20.00 -11.08
CA ASP A 91 9.17 20.90 -10.09
C ASP A 91 10.57 20.40 -9.66
N TYR A 92 10.79 19.07 -9.59
CA TYR A 92 11.99 18.43 -9.06
C TYR A 92 12.71 17.54 -10.10
N GLN A 93 12.82 18.04 -11.34
CA GLN A 93 13.27 17.30 -12.54
C GLN A 93 14.57 16.49 -12.39
N GLY A 94 14.45 15.24 -11.94
CA GLY A 94 15.57 14.33 -11.76
C GLY A 94 16.29 14.46 -10.42
N ASP A 95 15.75 15.22 -9.48
CA ASP A 95 16.17 15.24 -8.08
C ASP A 95 15.60 13.99 -7.38
N GLU A 96 16.37 12.90 -7.46
CA GLU A 96 15.96 11.60 -6.93
C GLU A 96 15.61 11.63 -5.44
N PRO A 97 16.42 12.26 -4.56
CA PRO A 97 16.06 12.42 -3.15
C PRO A 97 14.71 13.12 -2.94
N ALA A 98 14.46 14.22 -3.66
CA ALA A 98 13.19 14.93 -3.55
C ALA A 98 12.00 14.06 -4.02
N LEU A 99 12.14 13.36 -5.15
CA LEU A 99 11.08 12.51 -5.68
C LEU A 99 10.83 11.28 -4.78
N LEU A 100 11.87 10.64 -4.24
CA LEU A 100 11.73 9.54 -3.27
C LEU A 100 11.06 9.98 -1.97
N SER A 101 11.34 11.20 -1.53
CA SER A 101 10.77 11.74 -0.28
C SER A 101 9.26 12.02 -0.35
N SER A 102 8.67 12.04 -1.56
CA SER A 102 7.22 12.23 -1.75
C SER A 102 6.38 10.99 -1.39
N GLY A 103 7.02 9.82 -1.24
CA GLY A 103 6.33 8.55 -1.04
C GLY A 103 5.67 7.97 -2.31
N LEU A 104 5.83 8.64 -3.46
CA LEU A 104 5.42 8.11 -4.75
C LEU A 104 6.46 7.16 -5.33
N SER A 105 6.00 6.16 -6.07
CA SER A 105 6.87 5.20 -6.75
C SER A 105 7.59 5.86 -7.93
N LEU A 106 8.90 5.64 -8.08
CA LEU A 106 9.65 6.09 -9.26
C LEU A 106 9.53 5.13 -10.45
N VAL A 107 9.46 5.69 -11.65
CA VAL A 107 9.75 5.04 -12.92
C VAL A 107 11.22 4.66 -12.91
N ALA A 108 11.50 3.36 -12.91
CA ALA A 108 12.85 2.82 -13.02
C ALA A 108 13.58 3.45 -14.23
N SER A 109 14.62 4.25 -13.97
CA SER A 109 15.57 4.63 -15.01
C SER A 109 16.22 3.36 -15.58
N ALA A 110 16.59 3.40 -16.86
CA ALA A 110 16.82 2.27 -17.78
C ALA A 110 17.98 1.30 -17.45
N VAL A 111 18.29 1.06 -16.18
CA VAL A 111 19.12 -0.05 -15.69
C VAL A 111 18.30 -1.08 -14.91
N ALA A 112 17.06 -0.75 -14.51
CA ALA A 112 16.15 -1.71 -13.85
C ALA A 112 14.96 -2.16 -14.74
N SER A 113 14.87 -1.67 -15.98
CA SER A 113 13.73 -1.93 -16.88
C SER A 113 13.97 -2.97 -17.97
N THR A 114 15.07 -3.73 -17.94
CA THR A 114 15.33 -4.83 -18.89
C THR A 114 15.46 -6.21 -18.23
N ALA A 115 15.16 -6.33 -16.93
CA ALA A 115 15.09 -7.62 -16.25
C ALA A 115 14.06 -7.70 -15.12
N ARG A 116 13.03 -6.82 -15.07
CA ARG A 116 11.87 -7.08 -14.21
C ARG A 116 10.99 -8.10 -14.95
N SER A 117 11.42 -9.34 -14.79
CA SER A 117 10.89 -10.55 -15.39
C SER A 117 9.37 -10.54 -15.41
N LEU A 118 8.80 -10.88 -16.57
CA LEU A 118 7.45 -11.44 -16.69
C LEU A 118 7.31 -12.78 -15.95
N ALA A 119 8.35 -13.27 -15.29
CA ALA A 119 8.22 -14.40 -14.39
C ALA A 119 7.32 -14.03 -13.21
N PRO A 120 6.34 -14.89 -12.87
CA PRO A 120 5.56 -14.72 -11.65
C PRO A 120 6.52 -14.61 -10.46
N VAL A 121 6.29 -13.62 -9.61
CA VAL A 121 6.96 -13.57 -8.31
C VAL A 121 6.55 -14.86 -7.60
N PRO A 122 7.50 -15.68 -7.14
CA PRO A 122 7.13 -16.84 -6.34
C PRO A 122 6.36 -16.33 -5.12
N ALA A 123 5.28 -17.04 -4.78
CA ALA A 123 4.55 -16.81 -3.53
C ALA A 123 5.54 -16.64 -2.37
N LEU A 124 5.20 -15.78 -1.41
CA LEU A 124 6.04 -15.56 -0.23
C LEU A 124 6.15 -16.91 0.50
N MET A 125 7.29 -17.58 0.33
CA MET A 125 7.40 -19.01 0.69
C MET A 125 7.39 -19.22 2.19
N ASP A 126 7.83 -18.22 2.97
CA ASP A 126 7.86 -18.34 4.41
C ASP A 126 7.80 -17.01 5.15
N PHE A 127 7.05 -17.01 6.25
CA PHE A 127 6.98 -15.91 7.21
C PHE A 127 6.78 -16.45 8.62
N GLU A 128 7.26 -15.70 9.61
CA GLU A 128 7.14 -16.05 11.03
C GLU A 128 6.19 -15.08 11.72
N LEU A 129 5.40 -15.61 12.66
CA LEU A 129 4.63 -14.82 13.61
C LEU A 129 5.32 -14.95 14.96
N LEU A 130 5.77 -13.83 15.50
CA LEU A 130 6.38 -13.69 16.81
C LEU A 130 5.51 -12.79 17.69
N ASP A 131 5.80 -12.76 18.98
CA ASP A 131 5.15 -11.79 19.87
C ASP A 131 5.68 -10.39 19.58
N GLY A 132 4.78 -9.41 19.56
CA GLY A 132 5.10 -8.01 19.29
C GLY A 132 5.91 -7.37 20.40
N ALA A 133 6.51 -6.22 20.11
CA ALA A 133 7.21 -5.44 21.13
C ALA A 133 6.21 -4.81 22.11
N GLN A 134 4.98 -4.56 21.65
CA GLN A 134 3.89 -4.04 22.46
C GLN A 134 2.97 -5.19 22.94
N PRO A 135 2.44 -5.10 24.18
CA PRO A 135 1.40 -6.01 24.64
C PRO A 135 0.19 -6.01 23.68
N GLY A 136 -0.33 -7.19 23.36
CA GLY A 136 -1.43 -7.34 22.43
C GLY A 136 -1.04 -7.27 20.94
N CYS A 137 0.24 -7.13 20.61
CA CYS A 137 0.70 -7.09 19.23
C CYS A 137 1.40 -8.39 18.81
N LEU A 138 1.39 -8.66 17.50
CA LEU A 138 2.17 -9.73 16.88
C LEU A 138 3.18 -9.12 15.91
N LEU A 139 4.43 -9.60 15.96
CA LEU A 139 5.45 -9.24 14.99
C LEU A 139 5.48 -10.25 13.85
N LEU A 140 5.12 -9.78 12.66
CA LEU A 140 5.25 -10.53 11.42
C LEU A 140 6.65 -10.32 10.83
N LYS A 141 7.40 -11.40 10.65
CA LYS A 141 8.71 -11.39 9.99
C LYS A 141 8.65 -12.12 8.66
N LEU A 142 8.94 -11.42 7.58
CA LEU A 142 8.73 -11.83 6.20
C LEU A 142 10.07 -12.11 5.53
N SER A 143 10.22 -13.30 4.94
CA SER A 143 11.32 -13.59 4.03
C SER A 143 10.96 -13.08 2.63
N ARG A 144 11.64 -12.02 2.17
CA ARG A 144 11.31 -11.35 0.91
C ARG A 144 12.03 -11.98 -0.29
N PRO A 145 11.30 -12.43 -1.33
CA PRO A 145 11.90 -12.79 -2.61
C PRO A 145 12.57 -11.58 -3.29
N THR A 146 13.66 -11.81 -4.00
CA THR A 146 14.34 -10.79 -4.83
C THR A 146 13.37 -10.21 -5.86
N GLY A 147 13.29 -8.87 -5.95
CA GLY A 147 12.39 -8.16 -6.87
C GLY A 147 11.04 -7.73 -6.28
N THR A 148 10.77 -8.06 -5.01
CA THR A 148 9.57 -7.61 -4.28
C THR A 148 9.66 -6.12 -3.92
N ILE A 149 8.61 -5.36 -4.23
CA ILE A 149 8.50 -3.92 -3.93
C ILE A 149 7.68 -3.70 -2.65
N GLN A 150 6.61 -4.48 -2.47
CA GLN A 150 5.70 -4.35 -1.33
C GLN A 150 5.24 -5.72 -0.84
N ASN A 151 4.84 -5.78 0.43
CA ASN A 151 4.18 -6.92 1.02
C ASN A 151 2.72 -6.58 1.32
N LEU A 152 1.82 -7.47 0.96
CA LEU A 152 0.41 -7.42 1.27
C LEU A 152 0.10 -8.48 2.32
N ILE A 153 -0.41 -8.06 3.47
CA ILE A 153 -0.66 -8.91 4.63
C ILE A 153 -2.16 -8.90 4.87
N ARG A 154 -2.77 -10.08 4.98
CA ARG A 154 -4.16 -10.22 5.41
C ARG A 154 -4.18 -10.94 6.75
N TYR A 155 -4.98 -10.43 7.68
CA TYR A 155 -5.13 -11.04 8.99
C TYR A 155 -6.57 -10.94 9.51
N ALA A 156 -6.97 -11.93 10.29
CA ALA A 156 -8.29 -11.98 10.92
C ALA A 156 -8.20 -12.73 12.25
N THR A 157 -9.14 -12.45 13.16
CA THR A 157 -9.30 -13.19 14.42
C THR A 157 -10.22 -14.40 14.27
N ASP A 158 -10.92 -14.50 13.13
CA ASP A 158 -11.78 -15.62 12.77
C ASP A 158 -11.41 -16.11 11.35
N ALA A 159 -10.96 -17.36 11.26
CA ALA A 159 -10.56 -17.98 10.00
C ALA A 159 -11.75 -18.34 9.08
N THR A 160 -12.98 -18.32 9.60
CA THR A 160 -14.19 -18.65 8.84
C THR A 160 -14.74 -17.45 8.06
N LEU A 161 -14.24 -16.25 8.36
CA LEU A 161 -14.58 -15.05 7.60
C LEU A 161 -14.16 -15.21 6.14
N ALA A 162 -15.05 -14.78 5.24
CA ALA A 162 -14.72 -14.62 3.83
C ALA A 162 -13.45 -13.77 3.70
N GLU A 163 -12.58 -14.13 2.76
CA GLU A 163 -11.24 -13.52 2.67
C GLU A 163 -11.24 -12.01 2.47
N ASP A 164 -12.32 -11.48 1.90
CA ASP A 164 -12.53 -10.04 1.67
C ASP A 164 -12.84 -9.28 2.97
N ASN A 165 -13.21 -9.99 4.03
CA ASN A 165 -13.46 -9.43 5.36
C ASN A 165 -12.22 -9.50 6.27
N TRP A 166 -11.08 -9.98 5.76
CA TRP A 166 -9.83 -9.98 6.51
C TRP A 166 -9.22 -8.59 6.50
N CYS A 167 -8.69 -8.15 7.64
CA CYS A 167 -7.96 -6.89 7.73
C CYS A 167 -6.71 -6.92 6.83
N VAL A 168 -6.41 -5.80 6.19
CA VAL A 168 -5.30 -5.68 5.25
C VAL A 168 -4.23 -4.74 5.81
N ALA A 169 -2.97 -5.15 5.76
CA ALA A 169 -1.82 -4.29 6.03
C ALA A 169 -0.84 -4.35 4.86
N VAL A 170 -0.36 -3.18 4.42
CA VAL A 170 0.63 -3.06 3.35
C VAL A 170 1.93 -2.50 3.90
N GLY A 171 3.07 -3.07 3.51
CA GLY A 171 4.37 -2.68 4.06
C GLY A 171 5.56 -2.85 3.12
N GLY A 172 6.46 -1.87 3.17
CA GLY A 172 7.76 -1.87 2.49
C GLY A 172 8.89 -2.54 3.30
N GLY A 173 8.64 -3.00 4.53
CA GLY A 173 9.62 -3.67 5.40
C GLY A 173 9.55 -5.20 5.41
N ARG A 174 10.62 -5.83 5.93
CA ARG A 174 10.66 -7.27 6.25
C ARG A 174 9.93 -7.61 7.56
N GLU A 175 9.62 -6.60 8.35
CA GLU A 175 8.97 -6.76 9.64
C GLU A 175 7.74 -5.86 9.68
N ARG A 176 6.68 -6.35 10.33
CA ARG A 176 5.44 -5.60 10.50
C ARG A 176 4.76 -6.00 11.81
N GLU A 177 4.44 -5.01 12.62
CA GLU A 177 3.63 -5.23 13.81
C GLU A 177 2.13 -5.20 13.44
N LEU A 178 1.37 -6.15 13.97
CA LEU A 178 -0.06 -6.32 13.79
C LEU A 178 -0.74 -6.18 15.15
N GLY A 179 -1.82 -5.43 15.23
CA GLY A 179 -2.58 -5.21 16.47
C GLY A 179 -2.96 -3.74 16.69
N PRO A 180 -3.45 -3.40 17.89
CA PRO A 180 -3.54 -4.26 19.08
C PRO A 180 -4.69 -5.29 19.02
N PHE A 181 -4.50 -6.42 19.72
CA PHE A 181 -5.45 -7.52 19.89
C PHE A 181 -5.59 -7.89 21.37
N ASP A 182 -6.68 -8.56 21.73
CA ASP A 182 -6.87 -9.09 23.09
C ASP A 182 -5.95 -10.30 23.35
N SER A 183 -5.45 -10.44 24.59
CA SER A 183 -4.68 -11.62 25.01
C SER A 183 -5.56 -12.87 24.93
N GLY A 184 -4.97 -13.97 24.45
CA GLY A 184 -5.69 -15.22 24.16
C GLY A 184 -6.39 -15.26 22.80
N THR A 185 -6.46 -14.15 22.06
CA THR A 185 -7.01 -14.15 20.71
C THR A 185 -6.09 -14.88 19.74
N LYS A 186 -6.67 -15.80 18.97
CA LYS A 186 -5.96 -16.46 17.86
C LYS A 186 -6.07 -15.61 16.60
N VAL A 187 -4.94 -15.15 16.09
CA VAL A 187 -4.87 -14.35 14.86
C VAL A 187 -4.36 -15.24 13.73
N PHE A 188 -5.10 -15.25 12.63
CA PHE A 188 -4.78 -15.92 11.38
C PHE A 188 -4.18 -14.90 10.42
N VAL A 189 -3.09 -15.25 9.74
CA VAL A 189 -2.35 -14.33 8.87
C VAL A 189 -1.95 -15.05 7.59
N LYS A 190 -2.01 -14.34 6.47
CA LYS A 190 -1.37 -14.73 5.20
C LYS A 190 -0.70 -13.53 4.57
N ALA A 191 0.37 -13.75 3.82
CA ALA A 191 1.16 -12.69 3.23
C ALA A 191 1.45 -12.97 1.75
N ALA A 192 1.52 -11.91 0.94
CA ALA A 192 1.90 -11.97 -0.46
C ALA A 192 3.01 -10.95 -0.74
N ALA A 193 3.93 -11.32 -1.62
CA ALA A 193 4.91 -10.43 -2.21
C ALA A 193 4.34 -9.81 -3.49
N LEU A 194 4.52 -8.51 -3.67
CA LEU A 194 4.13 -7.78 -4.87
C LEU A 194 5.37 -7.25 -5.59
N ALA A 195 5.56 -7.59 -6.88
CA ALA A 195 6.68 -7.08 -7.70
C ALA A 195 6.25 -6.08 -8.79
N GLY A 196 5.04 -5.55 -8.74
CA GLY A 196 4.57 -4.53 -9.69
C GLY A 196 3.07 -4.56 -9.90
N SER A 197 2.60 -3.74 -10.84
CA SER A 197 1.20 -3.32 -11.03
C SER A 197 0.29 -4.33 -11.73
N THR A 198 0.75 -5.51 -12.12
CA THR A 198 -0.02 -6.45 -12.96
C THR A 198 -0.05 -7.89 -12.45
N THR A 199 0.56 -8.16 -11.28
CA THR A 199 0.59 -9.52 -10.72
C THR A 199 -0.46 -9.64 -9.62
N SER A 200 -1.43 -10.54 -9.83
CA SER A 200 -2.33 -10.95 -8.75
C SER A 200 -1.50 -11.47 -7.58
N PRO A 201 -1.75 -11.02 -6.33
CA PRO A 201 -0.99 -11.47 -5.18
C PRO A 201 -1.13 -12.97 -5.01
N GLN A 202 0.00 -13.68 -5.01
CA GLN A 202 0.06 -15.07 -4.57
C GLN A 202 0.30 -15.09 -3.07
N TYR A 203 -0.76 -15.39 -2.31
CA TYR A 203 -0.67 -15.50 -0.86
C TYR A 203 0.02 -16.79 -0.44
N SER A 204 0.78 -16.70 0.64
CA SER A 204 1.29 -17.83 1.40
C SER A 204 0.15 -18.68 1.96
N ALA A 205 0.49 -19.87 2.45
CA ALA A 205 -0.39 -20.58 3.37
C ALA A 205 -0.71 -19.70 4.60
N VAL A 206 -1.90 -19.91 5.17
CA VAL A 206 -2.31 -19.23 6.41
C VAL A 206 -1.50 -19.79 7.57
N LYS A 207 -0.91 -18.90 8.37
CA LYS A 207 -0.33 -19.24 9.69
C LYS A 207 -1.16 -18.58 10.78
N SER A 208 -1.08 -19.11 11.98
CA SER A 208 -1.80 -18.52 13.12
C SER A 208 -0.96 -18.53 14.38
N ARG A 209 -1.18 -17.55 15.24
CA ARG A 209 -0.57 -17.45 16.56
C ARG A 209 -1.60 -16.92 17.56
N ILE A 210 -1.51 -17.40 18.79
CA ILE A 210 -2.29 -16.87 19.91
C ILE A 210 -1.50 -15.72 20.52
N VAL A 211 -2.15 -14.59 20.70
CA VAL A 211 -1.58 -13.41 21.35
C VAL A 211 -1.37 -13.74 22.84
N GLN A 212 -0.15 -13.52 23.34
CA GLN A 212 0.19 -13.70 24.75
C GLN A 212 -0.09 -12.43 25.55
#